data_AF-A0A3D2AQW7-F1
#
_entry.id   AF-A0A3D2AQW7-F1
#
_cell.length_a   1.000
_cell.length_b   1.000
_cell.length_c   1.000
_cell.angle_alpha   90.00
_cell.angle_beta   90.00
_cell.angle_gamma   90.00
#
_symmetry.space_group_name_H-M   'P 1'
#
loop_
_entity.id
_entity.type
_entity.pdbx_description
1 polymer ?
#
loop_
_entity_poly.entity_id
_entity_poly.type
_entity_poly.pdbx_seq_one_letter_code
_entity_poly.pdbx_strand_id
1 'polypeptide(L)'
;MCMSHNASSCTDKLSRWATPPLLSILDAEKKGKLLADSLVDASRKCVERFDERQQLKFGRFPTQRERKMTEVINKLQGWGYVVYQSETRSGLMITEKGRKHLQRLQQHARGVPKVLSA
;
A
#
# COMPACT_ATOMS: atom_id res chain seq x y z
N MET A 1 -30.91 -16.65 -8.52
CA MET A 1 -29.54 -17.12 -8.23
C MET A 1 -28.60 -15.95 -8.46
N CYS A 2 -28.25 -15.23 -7.38
CA CYS A 2 -27.55 -13.93 -7.40
C CYS A 2 -26.55 -13.99 -6.23
N MET A 3 -25.29 -13.56 -6.22
CA MET A 3 -24.42 -12.79 -7.12
C MET A 3 -22.95 -13.14 -6.79
N SER A 4 -22.10 -13.37 -7.79
CA SER A 4 -20.66 -13.63 -7.59
C SER A 4 -19.75 -12.61 -8.30
N HIS A 5 -20.13 -11.33 -8.33
CA HIS A 5 -19.36 -10.29 -9.03
C HIS A 5 -18.69 -9.23 -8.13
N ASN A 6 -18.72 -9.36 -6.80
CA ASN A 6 -18.37 -8.23 -5.91
C ASN A 6 -17.07 -8.34 -5.11
N ALA A 7 -16.25 -9.38 -5.31
CA ALA A 7 -14.97 -9.50 -4.61
C ALA A 7 -13.89 -8.56 -5.17
N SER A 8 -13.86 -8.37 -6.50
CA SER A 8 -12.85 -7.57 -7.19
C SER A 8 -12.97 -6.06 -6.92
N SER A 9 -14.17 -5.56 -6.60
CA SER A 9 -14.42 -4.13 -6.35
C SER A 9 -13.94 -3.68 -4.97
N CYS A 10 -14.09 -4.52 -3.95
CA CYS A 10 -13.72 -4.20 -2.57
C CYS A 10 -12.20 -4.13 -2.38
N THR A 11 -11.46 -5.07 -2.96
CA THR A 11 -9.99 -5.04 -2.92
C THR A 11 -9.43 -3.89 -3.75
N ASP A 12 -10.09 -3.49 -4.84
CA ASP A 12 -9.66 -2.33 -5.64
C ASP A 12 -9.75 -0.99 -4.88
N LYS A 13 -10.89 -0.76 -4.25
CA LYS A 13 -11.08 0.42 -3.38
C LYS A 13 -10.09 0.42 -2.23
N LEU A 14 -9.86 -0.75 -1.61
CA LEU A 14 -8.86 -0.90 -0.54
C LEU A 14 -7.45 -0.60 -1.06
N SER A 15 -7.04 -1.14 -2.21
CA SER A 15 -5.73 -0.89 -2.80
C SER A 15 -5.51 0.58 -3.13
N ARG A 16 -6.50 1.24 -3.76
CA ARG A 16 -6.42 2.68 -4.07
C ARG A 16 -6.28 3.52 -2.82
N TRP A 17 -7.04 3.21 -1.77
CA TRP A 17 -6.92 3.90 -0.48
C TRP A 17 -5.58 3.62 0.21
N ALA A 18 -5.11 2.37 0.18
CA ALA A 18 -3.87 1.94 0.82
C ALA A 18 -2.61 2.39 0.06
N THR A 19 -2.73 2.80 -1.21
CA THR A 19 -1.61 3.21 -2.06
C THR A 19 -0.80 4.36 -1.46
N PRO A 20 -1.36 5.55 -1.19
CA PRO A 20 -0.60 6.65 -0.60
C PRO A 20 0.14 6.30 0.71
N PRO A 21 -0.51 5.73 1.74
CA PRO A 21 0.18 5.39 2.98
C PRO A 21 1.23 4.29 2.79
N LEU A 22 0.96 3.26 1.98
CA LEU A 22 1.94 2.19 1.71
C LEU A 22 3.17 2.73 0.99
N LEU A 23 2.98 3.54 -0.06
CA LEU A 23 4.09 4.17 -0.77
C LEU A 23 4.88 5.11 0.15
N SER A 24 4.21 5.82 1.07
CA SER A 24 4.88 6.68 2.05
C SER A 24 5.74 5.89 3.03
N ILE A 25 5.25 4.74 3.50
CA ILE A 25 6.03 3.82 4.36
C ILE A 25 7.27 3.34 3.61
N LEU A 26 7.12 2.91 2.35
CA LEU A 26 8.26 2.43 1.56
C LEU A 26 9.26 3.54 1.24
N ASP A 27 8.80 4.75 0.92
CA ASP A 27 9.66 5.90 0.61
C ASP A 27 10.44 6.38 1.85
N ALA A 28 9.86 6.25 3.05
CA ALA A 28 10.52 6.57 4.31
C ALA A 28 11.61 5.55 4.71
N GLU A 29 11.54 4.31 4.21
CA GLU A 29 12.56 3.30 4.47
C GLU A 29 13.87 3.63 3.74
N LYS A 30 15.01 3.26 4.36
CA LYS A 30 16.33 3.57 3.83
C LYS A 30 16.50 2.98 2.42
N LYS A 31 16.70 3.85 1.42
CA LYS A 31 16.77 3.52 -0.02
C LYS A 31 15.45 3.08 -0.67
N GLY A 32 14.29 3.30 -0.04
CA GLY A 32 13.01 2.92 -0.63
C GLY A 32 12.73 1.42 -0.60
N LYS A 33 13.36 0.67 0.33
CA LYS A 33 13.32 -0.80 0.41
C LYS A 33 12.99 -1.26 1.82
N LEU A 34 11.86 -1.96 1.96
CA LEU A 34 11.47 -2.68 3.15
C LEU A 34 12.03 -4.11 3.10
N LEU A 35 12.97 -4.44 3.98
CA LEU A 35 13.57 -5.77 4.04
C LEU A 35 12.55 -6.79 4.57
N ALA A 36 12.36 -7.87 3.81
CA ALA A 36 11.40 -8.92 4.14
C ALA A 36 11.75 -10.25 3.47
N ASP A 37 11.78 -11.31 4.27
CA ASP A 37 12.16 -12.65 3.84
C ASP A 37 11.14 -13.29 2.87
N SER A 38 9.89 -12.81 2.91
CA SER A 38 8.81 -13.25 2.02
C SER A 38 7.84 -12.11 1.73
N LEU A 39 6.97 -12.29 0.71
CA LEU A 39 5.88 -11.36 0.44
C LEU A 39 4.90 -11.25 1.61
N VAL A 40 4.69 -12.36 2.34
CA VAL A 40 3.83 -12.39 3.54
C VAL A 40 4.47 -11.59 4.67
N ASP A 41 5.78 -11.75 4.86
CA ASP A 41 6.54 -10.96 5.84
C ASP A 41 6.55 -9.47 5.50
N ALA A 42 6.70 -9.12 4.22
CA ALA A 42 6.57 -7.74 3.74
C ALA A 42 5.17 -7.19 4.03
N SER A 43 4.14 -7.99 3.81
CA SER A 43 2.74 -7.63 4.06
C SER A 43 2.48 -7.38 5.55
N ARG A 44 2.98 -8.25 6.42
CA ARG A 44 2.91 -8.07 7.88
C ARG A 44 3.58 -6.77 8.31
N LYS A 45 4.84 -6.58 7.92
CA LYS A 45 5.62 -5.37 8.23
C LYS A 45 4.96 -4.11 7.69
N CYS A 46 4.38 -4.15 6.49
CA CYS A 46 3.61 -3.04 5.96
C CYS A 46 2.44 -2.71 6.87
N VAL A 47 1.58 -3.69 7.21
CA VAL A 47 0.40 -3.49 8.10
C VAL A 47 0.82 -2.95 9.46
N GLU A 48 1.89 -3.45 10.07
CA GLU A 48 2.37 -3.01 11.38
C GLU A 48 2.80 -1.53 11.40
N ARG A 49 3.19 -0.97 10.24
CA ARG A 49 3.51 0.45 10.09
C ARG A 49 2.28 1.35 9.88
N PHE A 50 1.09 0.79 9.67
CA PHE A 50 -0.15 1.55 9.68
C PHE A 50 -0.62 1.78 11.11
N ASP A 51 -1.33 2.89 11.36
CA ASP A 51 -2.00 3.14 12.63
C ASP A 51 -3.08 2.09 12.92
N GLU A 52 -3.42 1.86 14.19
CA GLU A 52 -4.42 0.84 14.58
C GLU A 52 -5.75 0.98 13.82
N ARG A 53 -6.25 2.21 13.65
CA ARG A 53 -7.48 2.48 12.88
C ARG A 53 -7.38 2.05 11.42
N GLN A 54 -6.19 2.19 10.83
CA GLN A 54 -5.92 1.80 9.45
C GLN A 54 -5.76 0.27 9.36
N GLN A 55 -5.09 -0.35 10.32
CA GLN A 55 -4.98 -1.82 10.40
C GLN A 55 -6.35 -2.50 10.45
N LEU A 56 -7.31 -1.93 11.18
CA LEU A 56 -8.68 -2.45 11.25
C LEU A 56 -9.41 -2.46 9.90
N LYS A 57 -9.03 -1.62 8.92
CA LYS A 57 -9.59 -1.68 7.56
C LYS A 57 -9.21 -2.96 6.82
N PHE A 58 -8.04 -3.52 7.14
CA PHE A 58 -7.59 -4.79 6.58
C PHE A 58 -8.23 -5.99 7.29
N GLY A 59 -8.68 -5.82 8.54
CA GLY A 59 -9.40 -6.86 9.26
C GLY A 59 -9.14 -6.79 10.76
N ARG A 60 -9.91 -7.57 11.53
CA ARG A 60 -9.68 -7.69 12.97
C ARG A 60 -8.48 -8.58 13.28
N PHE A 61 -8.32 -9.68 12.54
CA PHE A 61 -7.29 -10.69 12.80
C PHE A 61 -6.01 -10.45 12.00
N PRO A 62 -4.81 -10.67 12.58
CA PRO A 62 -3.53 -10.49 11.90
C PRO A 62 -3.45 -11.23 10.55
N THR A 63 -3.85 -12.50 10.52
CA THR A 63 -3.86 -13.33 9.30
C THR A 63 -4.73 -12.74 8.18
N GLN A 64 -5.88 -12.13 8.54
CA GLN A 64 -6.73 -11.45 7.57
C GLN A 64 -6.07 -10.17 7.06
N ARG A 65 -5.39 -9.42 7.93
CA ARG A 65 -4.70 -8.18 7.56
C ARG A 65 -3.57 -8.46 6.58
N GLU A 66 -2.75 -9.48 6.88
CA GLU A 66 -1.66 -9.95 6.04
C GLU A 66 -2.14 -10.36 4.65
N ARG A 67 -3.21 -11.16 4.57
CA ARG A 67 -3.78 -11.62 3.30
C ARG A 67 -4.25 -10.45 2.44
N LYS A 68 -5.02 -9.52 3.02
CA LYS A 68 -5.50 -8.35 2.27
C LYS A 68 -4.36 -7.43 1.86
N MET A 69 -3.35 -7.25 2.71
CA MET A 69 -2.18 -6.46 2.36
C MET A 69 -1.36 -7.10 1.24
N THR A 70 -1.25 -8.44 1.23
CA THR A 70 -0.63 -9.20 0.13
C THR A 70 -1.35 -8.91 -1.18
N GLU A 71 -2.69 -8.93 -1.19
CA GLU A 71 -3.49 -8.58 -2.37
C GLU A 71 -3.26 -7.13 -2.82
N VAL A 72 -3.15 -6.19 -1.87
CA VAL A 72 -2.81 -4.80 -2.17
C VAL A 72 -1.43 -4.70 -2.81
N ILE A 73 -0.41 -5.32 -2.23
CA ILE A 73 0.95 -5.30 -2.77
C ILE A 73 0.97 -5.89 -4.18
N ASN A 74 0.30 -7.01 -4.42
CA ASN A 74 0.19 -7.61 -5.76
C ASN A 74 -0.46 -6.66 -6.79
N LYS A 75 -1.50 -5.92 -6.41
CA LYS A 75 -2.09 -4.91 -7.29
C LYS A 75 -1.12 -3.75 -7.57
N LEU A 76 -0.42 -3.27 -6.56
CA LEU A 76 0.57 -2.20 -6.72
C LEU A 76 1.77 -2.65 -7.58
N GLN A 77 2.15 -3.93 -7.51
CA GLN A 77 3.12 -4.53 -8.43
C GLN A 77 2.58 -4.56 -9.85
N GLY A 78 1.32 -4.97 -10.04
CA GLY A 78 0.65 -4.92 -11.35
C GLY A 78 0.54 -3.51 -11.94
N TRP A 79 0.43 -2.47 -11.09
CA TRP A 79 0.47 -1.07 -11.51
C TRP A 79 1.90 -0.54 -11.74
N GLY A 80 2.91 -1.31 -11.35
CA GLY A 80 4.33 -0.95 -11.42
C GLY A 80 4.72 0.13 -10.43
N TYR A 81 4.03 0.25 -9.28
CA TYR A 81 4.40 1.19 -8.22
C TYR A 81 5.42 0.61 -7.25
N VAL A 82 5.34 -0.69 -6.99
CA VAL A 82 6.27 -1.41 -6.11
C VAL A 82 6.77 -2.67 -6.80
N VAL A 83 7.85 -3.24 -6.31
CA VAL A 83 8.38 -4.54 -6.74
C VAL A 83 8.89 -5.31 -5.54
N TYR A 84 8.52 -6.58 -5.42
CA TYR A 84 9.14 -7.47 -4.47
C TYR A 84 10.35 -8.14 -5.12
N GLN A 85 11.53 -7.96 -4.54
CA GLN A 85 12.75 -8.66 -4.94
C GLN A 85 12.99 -9.82 -3.99
N SER A 86 13.22 -11.01 -4.53
CA SER A 86 13.56 -12.23 -3.76
C SER A 86 15.05 -12.58 -3.78
N GLU A 87 15.87 -11.80 -4.47
CA GLU A 87 17.33 -12.01 -4.55
C GLU A 87 18.06 -11.45 -3.31
N THR A 88 19.41 -11.43 -3.32
CA THR A 88 20.28 -11.01 -2.20
C THR A 88 19.72 -9.77 -1.48
N ARG A 89 19.18 -10.01 -0.27
CA ARG A 89 18.33 -9.10 0.53
C ARG A 89 16.91 -8.96 -0.02
N SER A 90 16.10 -9.98 0.20
CA SER A 90 14.68 -9.97 -0.15
C SER A 90 13.95 -8.78 0.48
N GLY A 91 13.04 -8.18 -0.27
CA GLY A 91 12.30 -7.03 0.22
C GLY A 91 11.40 -6.36 -0.80
N LEU A 92 10.44 -5.58 -0.27
CA LEU A 92 9.51 -4.78 -1.05
C LEU A 92 10.13 -3.40 -1.31
N MET A 93 10.18 -3.01 -2.58
CA MET A 93 10.79 -1.76 -3.02
C MET A 93 9.80 -0.86 -3.73
N ILE A 94 9.91 0.45 -3.48
CA ILE A 94 9.19 1.46 -4.27
C ILE A 94 9.94 1.75 -5.57
N THR A 95 9.22 1.69 -6.68
CA THR A 95 9.75 2.02 -8.01
C THR A 95 9.83 3.54 -8.19
N GLU A 96 10.52 3.99 -9.25
CA GLU A 96 10.48 5.40 -9.64
C GLU A 96 9.05 5.87 -9.98
N LYS A 97 8.26 5.03 -10.65
CA LYS A 97 6.86 5.30 -10.98
C LYS A 97 6.02 5.48 -9.71
N GLY A 98 6.21 4.61 -8.72
CA GLY A 98 5.57 4.72 -7.40
C GLY A 98 5.92 6.02 -6.69
N ARG A 99 7.19 6.41 -6.69
CA ARG A 99 7.64 7.70 -6.11
C ARG A 99 7.04 8.92 -6.80
N LYS A 100 7.06 8.96 -8.14
CA LYS A 100 6.41 10.03 -8.92
C LYS A 100 4.91 10.10 -8.64
N HIS A 101 4.24 8.95 -8.50
CA HIS A 101 2.83 8.90 -8.15
C HIS A 101 2.57 9.43 -6.74
N LEU A 102 3.36 9.01 -5.74
CA LEU A 102 3.28 9.51 -4.37
C LEU A 102 3.48 11.03 -4.32
N GLN A 103 4.49 11.55 -5.02
CA GLN A 103 4.76 12.98 -5.09
C GLN A 103 3.57 13.77 -5.64
N ARG A 104 2.90 13.28 -6.69
CA ARG A 104 1.68 13.90 -7.22
C ARG A 104 0.54 13.90 -6.21
N LEU A 105 0.34 12.80 -5.48
CA LEU A 105 -0.69 12.71 -4.43
C LEU A 105 -0.42 13.71 -3.30
N GLN A 106 0.83 13.84 -2.87
CA GLN A 106 1.24 14.81 -1.85
C GLN A 106 1.09 16.26 -2.33
N GLN A 107 1.41 16.56 -3.60
CA GLN A 107 1.19 17.88 -4.19
C GLN A 107 -0.29 18.23 -4.27
N HIS A 108 -1.17 17.28 -4.62
CA HIS A 108 -2.62 17.52 -4.61
C HIS A 108 -3.15 17.72 -3.18
N ALA A 109 -2.63 16.99 -2.20
CA ALA A 109 -3.02 17.17 -0.80
C ALA A 109 -2.56 18.53 -0.22
N ARG A 110 -1.42 19.06 -0.68
CA ARG A 110 -0.90 20.38 -0.28
C ARG A 110 -1.43 21.53 -1.15
N GLY A 111 -1.87 21.22 -2.36
CA GLY A 111 -2.37 22.16 -3.37
C GLY A 111 -3.87 22.41 -3.31
N VAL A 112 -4.57 21.94 -2.27
CA VAL A 112 -5.86 22.52 -1.89
C VAL A 112 -5.54 23.74 -1.02
N PRO A 113 -5.46 24.97 -1.57
CA PRO A 113 -5.59 26.14 -0.73
C PRO A 113 -6.91 25.99 0.01
N LYS A 114 -6.82 25.96 1.34
CA LYS A 114 -7.95 26.18 2.23
C LYS A 114 -8.40 27.61 1.94
N VAL A 115 -9.21 27.80 0.89
CA VAL A 115 -9.85 29.08 0.62
C VAL A 115 -10.81 29.29 1.77
N LEU A 116 -10.30 29.98 2.79
CA LEU A 116 -11.08 30.92 3.58
C LEU A 116 -11.74 31.86 2.57
N SER A 117 -12.99 31.57 2.24
CA SER A 117 -13.97 32.60 1.88
C SER A 117 -14.93 32.58 3.06
N ALA A 118 -14.67 33.46 4.03
CA ALA A 118 -15.21 34.82 4.11
C ALA A 118 -16.68 34.76 4.58
#